data_AF-A0A8H3ERM1-F1
#
_entry.id   AF-A0A8H3ERM1-F1
#
_cell.length_a   1.000
_cell.length_b   1.000
_cell.length_c   1.000
_cell.angle_alpha   90.00
_cell.angle_beta   90.00
_cell.angle_gamma   90.00
#
_symmetry.space_group_name_H-M   'P 1'
#
loop_
_entity.id
_entity.type
_entity.pdbx_description
1 polymer ?
#
loop_
_entity_poly.entity_id
_entity_poly.type
_entity_poly.pdbx_seq_one_letter_code
_entity_poly.pdbx_strand_id
1 'polypeptide(L)'
;MKSGWLLTCFVLTTCSAFAAEEALKPRKPCTVQSPKHLDFDLSGLSVLPKTEGQKSTKGARNESWMAIGYDSGVNYTINICAPVIEDIKDVEGVDESKWQNISAFYTSESGKTFSLGMQHSEFVFRGRKLVLHYQDGSPCGGGNSASELADGDSKNTRRKSMMISFLCDQDSFESSKPNMALSFVGASPDFCHYGFEARTPLACGGSIAPTEQAVGPGSLFGIM
;
A
#
# COMPACT_ATOMS: atom_id res chain seq x y z
N MET A 1 7.71 -52.64 67.93
CA MET A 1 6.85 -53.38 66.97
C MET A 1 6.74 -52.54 65.70
N LYS A 2 7.20 -53.10 64.57
CA LYS A 2 6.70 -52.94 63.19
C LYS A 2 6.59 -51.49 62.63
N SER A 3 7.56 -51.00 61.84
CA SER A 3 7.76 -51.21 60.39
C SER A 3 7.03 -50.19 59.50
N GLY A 4 7.72 -49.61 58.51
CA GLY A 4 7.08 -49.06 57.30
C GLY A 4 7.81 -47.88 56.66
N TRP A 5 8.65 -48.16 55.66
CA TRP A 5 9.15 -47.19 54.69
C TRP A 5 8.03 -46.70 53.75
N LEU A 6 8.06 -45.41 53.40
CA LEU A 6 7.71 -44.96 52.04
C LEU A 6 8.58 -43.75 51.68
N LEU A 7 9.59 -43.97 50.83
CA LEU A 7 10.19 -42.92 50.02
C LEU A 7 9.20 -42.55 48.91
N THR A 8 8.80 -41.28 48.85
CA THR A 8 8.02 -40.73 47.72
C THR A 8 8.96 -39.87 46.87
N CYS A 9 9.23 -40.31 45.63
CA CYS A 9 9.95 -39.53 44.62
C CYS A 9 9.06 -38.36 44.15
N PHE A 10 9.46 -37.13 44.43
CA PHE A 10 8.86 -35.95 43.82
C PHE A 10 9.52 -35.73 42.44
N VAL A 11 8.80 -36.06 41.38
CA VAL A 11 9.23 -35.82 40.00
C VAL A 11 9.13 -34.33 39.72
N LEU A 12 10.27 -33.66 39.49
CA LEU A 12 10.30 -32.32 38.90
C LEU A 12 9.84 -32.41 37.45
N THR A 13 8.60 -32.02 37.17
CA THR A 13 8.15 -31.77 35.79
C THR A 13 8.42 -30.29 35.47
N THR A 14 9.60 -30.01 34.93
CA THR A 14 9.92 -28.73 34.30
C THR A 14 9.20 -28.67 32.94
N CYS A 15 8.07 -27.96 32.88
CA CYS A 15 7.40 -27.67 31.62
C CYS A 15 8.01 -26.41 31.00
N SER A 16 9.15 -26.56 30.34
CA SER A 16 9.73 -25.50 29.50
C SER A 16 9.06 -25.54 28.13
N ALA A 17 7.92 -24.87 27.98
CA ALA A 17 7.36 -24.57 26.68
C ALA A 17 7.87 -23.21 26.22
N PHE A 18 9.09 -23.18 25.66
CA PHE A 18 9.51 -22.07 24.81
C PHE A 18 8.80 -22.26 23.47
N ALA A 19 7.70 -21.54 23.25
CA ALA A 19 7.20 -21.30 21.91
C ALA A 19 8.29 -20.52 21.17
N ALA A 20 8.92 -21.17 20.19
CA ALA A 20 9.86 -20.50 19.30
C ALA A 20 9.08 -19.44 18.52
N GLU A 21 9.33 -18.18 18.83
CA GLU A 21 8.98 -17.04 17.99
C GLU A 21 9.78 -17.20 16.70
N GLU A 22 9.16 -17.73 15.65
CA GLU A 22 9.78 -17.70 14.32
C GLU A 22 9.97 -16.23 13.95
N ALA A 23 11.23 -15.80 13.99
CA ALA A 23 11.64 -14.48 13.52
C ALA A 23 11.17 -14.31 12.07
N LEU A 24 10.10 -13.54 11.88
CA LEU A 24 9.57 -13.20 10.57
C LEU A 24 10.69 -12.54 9.76
N LYS A 25 11.17 -13.23 8.72
CA LYS A 25 12.13 -12.65 7.78
C LYS A 25 11.56 -11.32 7.26
N PRO A 26 12.35 -10.24 7.20
CA PRO A 26 11.87 -8.95 6.73
C PRO A 26 11.32 -9.11 5.31
N ARG A 27 10.03 -8.81 5.14
CA ARG A 27 9.35 -8.91 3.86
C ARG A 27 9.84 -7.82 2.93
N LYS A 28 9.84 -8.09 1.62
CA LYS A 28 10.12 -7.06 0.62
C LYS A 28 9.07 -5.94 0.75
N PRO A 29 9.44 -4.67 0.54
CA PRO A 29 8.46 -3.60 0.54
C PRO A 29 7.42 -3.86 -0.56
N CYS A 30 6.17 -3.51 -0.30
CA CYS A 30 5.06 -3.67 -1.24
C CYS A 30 4.63 -5.13 -1.51
N THR A 31 4.93 -6.05 -0.59
CA THR A 31 4.42 -7.43 -0.65
C THR A 31 3.65 -7.78 0.61
N VAL A 32 2.66 -8.67 0.46
CA VAL A 32 1.86 -9.15 1.59
C VAL A 32 1.45 -10.60 1.38
N GLN A 33 1.28 -11.31 2.48
CA GLN A 33 0.77 -12.67 2.49
C GLN A 33 -0.63 -12.66 3.10
N SER A 34 -1.57 -13.32 2.45
CA SER A 34 -2.92 -13.51 2.99
C SER A 34 -2.94 -14.43 4.22
N PRO A 35 -4.01 -14.40 5.03
CA PRO A 35 -4.21 -15.38 6.10
C PRO A 35 -4.23 -16.84 5.64
N LYS A 36 -4.38 -17.09 4.33
CA LYS A 36 -4.34 -18.42 3.70
C LYS A 36 -2.98 -18.73 3.06
N HIS A 37 -1.93 -17.99 3.40
CA HIS A 37 -0.56 -18.15 2.90
C HIS A 37 -0.34 -17.89 1.41
N LEU A 38 -1.32 -17.33 0.70
CA LEU A 38 -1.10 -16.83 -0.67
C LEU A 38 -0.31 -15.52 -0.62
N ASP A 39 0.76 -15.42 -1.41
CA ASP A 39 1.60 -14.23 -1.53
C ASP A 39 1.11 -13.29 -2.65
N PHE A 40 1.23 -12.00 -2.39
CA PHE A 40 0.84 -10.91 -3.28
C PHE A 40 2.05 -9.98 -3.42
N ASP A 41 2.49 -9.80 -4.66
CA ASP A 41 3.56 -8.86 -5.01
C ASP A 41 2.97 -7.69 -5.82
N LEU A 42 2.86 -6.54 -5.16
CA LEU A 42 2.31 -5.31 -5.73
C LEU A 42 3.41 -4.32 -6.12
N SER A 43 4.68 -4.72 -6.02
CA SER A 43 5.82 -3.84 -6.32
C SER A 43 5.78 -3.29 -7.74
N GLY A 44 5.21 -4.05 -8.70
CA GLY A 44 5.00 -3.61 -10.08
C GLY A 44 4.00 -2.47 -10.27
N LEU A 45 3.29 -2.04 -9.22
CA LEU A 45 2.45 -0.84 -9.24
C LEU A 45 3.21 0.43 -8.87
N SER A 46 4.40 0.29 -8.29
CA SER A 46 5.21 1.42 -7.85
C SER A 46 5.82 2.10 -9.06
N VAL A 47 5.57 3.39 -9.24
CA VAL A 47 6.22 4.19 -10.27
C VAL A 47 7.49 4.77 -9.67
N LEU A 48 8.65 4.40 -10.19
CA LEU A 48 9.93 4.92 -9.71
C LEU A 48 10.40 6.07 -10.60
N PRO A 49 11.05 7.11 -10.03
CA PRO A 49 11.63 8.17 -10.83
C PRO A 49 12.70 7.60 -11.75
N LYS A 50 12.82 8.16 -12.96
CA LYS A 50 13.89 7.79 -13.88
C LYS A 50 15.20 8.36 -13.36
N THR A 51 16.18 7.50 -13.10
CA THR A 51 17.56 7.95 -12.93
C THR A 51 18.11 8.42 -14.27
N GLU A 52 18.73 9.61 -14.31
CA GLU A 52 19.37 10.13 -15.51
C GLU A 52 20.35 9.10 -16.10
N GLY A 53 20.11 8.67 -17.35
CA GLY A 53 20.95 7.70 -18.08
C GLY A 53 20.40 6.28 -18.18
N GLN A 54 19.32 5.92 -17.48
CA GLN A 54 18.72 4.58 -17.61
C GLN A 54 17.71 4.54 -18.78
N LYS A 55 17.95 3.67 -19.77
CA LYS A 55 17.00 3.40 -20.85
C LYS A 55 15.69 2.91 -20.23
N SER A 56 14.59 3.62 -20.48
CA SER A 56 13.26 3.20 -20.02
C SER A 56 12.96 1.81 -20.53
N THR A 57 12.63 0.89 -19.62
CA THR A 57 12.04 -0.39 -20.00
C THR A 57 10.79 -0.10 -20.83
N LYS A 58 10.66 -0.74 -22.00
CA LYS A 58 9.52 -0.53 -22.90
C LYS A 58 8.21 -0.81 -22.13
N GLY A 59 7.38 0.21 -21.94
CA GLY A 59 6.14 0.12 -21.15
C GLY A 59 6.22 0.65 -19.71
N ALA A 60 7.36 1.17 -19.24
CA ALA A 60 7.45 1.81 -17.94
C ALA A 60 6.64 3.13 -17.89
N ARG A 61 5.84 3.30 -16.83
CA ARG A 61 5.02 4.49 -16.61
C ARG A 61 5.92 5.65 -16.15
N ASN A 62 5.64 6.86 -16.62
CA ASN A 62 6.43 8.08 -16.34
C ASN A 62 5.66 9.14 -15.57
N GLU A 63 4.47 8.78 -15.08
CA GLU A 63 3.56 9.62 -14.32
C GLU A 63 2.95 8.75 -13.22
N SER A 64 2.69 9.33 -12.05
CA SER A 64 1.97 8.67 -10.97
C SER A 64 0.54 8.35 -11.39
N TRP A 65 -0.14 7.47 -10.66
CA TRP A 65 -1.52 7.08 -10.95
C TRP A 65 -2.48 8.25 -10.74
N MET A 66 -3.41 8.41 -11.68
CA MET A 66 -4.40 9.48 -11.61
C MET A 66 -5.78 8.89 -11.34
N ALA A 67 -6.54 9.54 -10.45
CA ALA A 67 -7.95 9.26 -10.22
C ALA A 67 -8.77 10.53 -10.35
N ILE A 68 -9.87 10.46 -11.11
CA ILE A 68 -10.78 11.58 -11.31
C ILE A 68 -11.77 11.63 -10.15
N GLY A 69 -11.79 12.73 -9.43
CA GLY A 69 -12.71 12.95 -8.33
C GLY A 69 -13.99 13.63 -8.79
N TYR A 70 -14.88 12.90 -9.48
CA TYR A 70 -16.14 13.44 -10.04
C TYR A 70 -16.93 14.30 -9.04
N ASP A 71 -17.07 13.83 -7.80
CA ASP A 71 -17.82 14.53 -6.75
C ASP A 71 -17.03 15.65 -6.06
N SER A 72 -15.70 15.63 -6.18
CA SER A 72 -14.80 16.56 -5.51
C SER A 72 -14.31 17.72 -6.38
N GLY A 73 -14.52 17.63 -7.71
CA GLY A 73 -14.06 18.61 -8.69
C GLY A 73 -12.55 18.63 -8.95
N VAL A 74 -11.77 17.76 -8.27
CA VAL A 74 -10.30 17.74 -8.37
C VAL A 74 -9.78 16.40 -8.88
N ASN A 75 -8.58 16.43 -9.45
CA ASN A 75 -7.85 15.23 -9.84
C ASN A 75 -6.86 14.85 -8.74
N TYR A 76 -6.80 13.56 -8.45
CA TYR A 76 -5.91 12.98 -7.45
C TYR A 76 -4.72 12.30 -8.12
N THR A 77 -3.53 12.58 -7.62
CA THR A 77 -2.27 11.98 -8.08
C THR A 77 -1.69 11.13 -6.97
N ILE A 78 -1.50 9.84 -7.24
CA ILE A 78 -1.23 8.81 -6.24
C ILE A 78 -0.14 7.88 -6.78
N ASN A 79 0.81 7.52 -5.94
CA ASN A 79 1.74 6.44 -6.22
C ASN A 79 1.57 5.31 -5.20
N ILE A 80 1.91 4.08 -5.58
CA ILE A 80 1.73 2.89 -4.76
C ILE A 80 3.09 2.48 -4.18
N CYS A 81 3.19 2.36 -2.86
CA CYS A 81 4.42 1.96 -2.13
C CYS A 81 5.66 2.84 -2.35
N ALA A 82 5.54 3.95 -3.07
CA ALA A 82 6.61 4.89 -3.38
C ALA A 82 6.05 6.33 -3.32
N PRO A 83 6.92 7.35 -3.12
CA PRO A 83 6.50 8.75 -3.23
C PRO A 83 6.06 9.10 -4.65
N VAL A 84 5.25 10.13 -4.80
CA VAL A 84 4.89 10.65 -6.13
C VAL A 84 6.16 11.09 -6.87
N ILE A 85 6.18 10.86 -8.18
CA ILE A 85 7.33 11.23 -9.03
C ILE A 85 7.26 12.68 -9.53
N GLU A 86 6.11 13.32 -9.37
CA GLU A 86 5.90 14.72 -9.69
C GLU A 86 6.60 15.62 -8.67
N ASP A 87 7.26 16.67 -9.16
CA ASP A 87 7.88 17.68 -8.30
C ASP A 87 6.81 18.55 -7.62
N ILE A 88 6.47 18.21 -6.38
CA ILE A 88 5.51 18.95 -5.56
C ILE A 88 6.22 20.01 -4.71
N LYS A 89 5.60 21.19 -4.62
CA LYS A 89 6.03 22.32 -3.79
C LYS A 89 4.82 22.95 -3.11
N ASP A 90 5.08 23.73 -2.07
CA ASP A 90 4.09 24.53 -1.35
C ASP A 90 2.91 23.69 -0.83
N VAL A 91 3.22 22.55 -0.21
CA VAL A 91 2.20 21.64 0.34
C VAL A 91 1.69 22.18 1.66
N GLU A 92 0.38 22.40 1.73
CA GLU A 92 -0.28 23.00 2.88
C GLU A 92 -0.13 22.15 4.15
N GLY A 93 0.45 22.73 5.21
CA GLY A 93 0.57 22.12 6.53
C GLY A 93 1.45 20.87 6.62
N VAL A 94 2.38 20.70 5.67
CA VAL A 94 3.41 19.65 5.65
C VAL A 94 4.79 20.29 5.54
N ASP A 95 5.72 19.90 6.40
CA ASP A 95 7.10 20.41 6.38
C ASP A 95 7.81 20.05 5.06
N GLU A 96 8.61 20.98 4.51
CA GLU A 96 9.35 20.79 3.25
C GLU A 96 10.22 19.53 3.24
N SER A 97 10.85 19.22 4.38
CA SER A 97 11.67 18.01 4.57
C SER A 97 10.91 16.71 4.33
N LYS A 98 9.58 16.72 4.41
CA LYS A 98 8.72 15.54 4.25
C LYS A 98 8.07 15.45 2.88
N TRP A 99 8.22 16.46 2.02
CA TRP A 99 7.57 16.48 0.70
C TRP A 99 8.02 15.31 -0.18
N GLN A 100 9.29 14.91 -0.09
CA GLN A 100 9.85 13.77 -0.80
C GLN A 100 9.23 12.42 -0.41
N ASN A 101 8.47 12.35 0.69
CA ASN A 101 7.81 11.13 1.16
C ASN A 101 6.30 11.14 0.88
N ILE A 102 5.76 12.17 0.22
CA ILE A 102 4.33 12.22 -0.08
C ILE A 102 4.02 11.21 -1.19
N SER A 103 3.06 10.32 -0.94
CA SER A 103 2.63 9.32 -1.92
C SER A 103 1.30 9.64 -2.59
N ALA A 104 0.56 10.61 -2.07
CA ALA A 104 -0.68 11.04 -2.69
C ALA A 104 -0.95 12.52 -2.40
N PHE A 105 -1.41 13.25 -3.40
CA PHE A 105 -1.80 14.65 -3.28
C PHE A 105 -2.92 15.01 -4.25
N TYR A 106 -3.52 16.17 -4.03
CA TYR A 106 -4.37 16.86 -5.00
C TYR A 106 -4.12 18.35 -4.95
N THR A 107 -4.48 19.01 -6.05
CA THR A 107 -4.50 20.47 -6.14
C THR A 107 -5.95 20.93 -6.14
N SER A 108 -6.30 21.81 -5.20
CA SER A 108 -7.61 22.46 -5.12
C SER A 108 -7.82 23.39 -6.31
N GLU A 109 -9.08 23.70 -6.65
CA GLU A 109 -9.44 24.75 -7.62
C GLU A 109 -8.79 26.11 -7.31
N SER A 110 -8.50 26.37 -6.03
CA SER A 110 -7.78 27.58 -5.58
C SER A 110 -6.28 27.59 -5.90
N GLY A 111 -5.74 26.51 -6.48
CA GLY A 111 -4.32 26.33 -6.80
C GLY A 111 -3.47 25.80 -5.64
N LYS A 112 -4.07 25.50 -4.49
CA LYS A 112 -3.37 24.98 -3.31
C LYS A 112 -3.17 23.47 -3.37
N THR A 113 -1.97 23.01 -3.00
CA THR A 113 -1.63 21.59 -2.97
C THR A 113 -1.81 21.01 -1.57
N PHE A 114 -2.56 19.92 -1.47
CA PHE A 114 -2.79 19.19 -0.22
C PHE A 114 -2.31 17.75 -0.35
N SER A 115 -1.56 17.28 0.66
CA SER A 115 -1.17 15.88 0.78
C SER A 115 -2.31 15.05 1.39
N LEU A 116 -2.53 13.88 0.82
CA LEU A 116 -3.45 12.87 1.33
C LEU A 116 -2.76 11.83 2.21
N GLY A 117 -1.43 11.79 2.19
CA GLY A 117 -0.64 10.96 3.06
C GLY A 117 0.77 10.67 2.54
N MET A 118 1.57 10.15 3.46
CA MET A 118 2.96 9.75 3.26
C MET A 118 3.06 8.32 2.75
N GLN A 119 4.23 8.01 2.20
CA GLN A 119 4.58 6.72 1.67
C GLN A 119 4.48 5.62 2.72
N HIS A 120 3.78 4.55 2.33
CA HIS A 120 3.62 3.35 3.11
C HIS A 120 3.69 2.14 2.18
N SER A 121 4.32 1.06 2.61
CA SER A 121 4.52 -0.14 1.77
C SER A 121 3.91 -1.41 2.37
N GLU A 122 3.24 -1.30 3.51
CA GLU A 122 2.57 -2.41 4.16
C GLU A 122 1.08 -2.43 3.80
N PHE A 123 0.65 -3.55 3.22
CA PHE A 123 -0.74 -3.83 2.95
C PHE A 123 -1.34 -4.67 4.07
N VAL A 124 -2.63 -4.45 4.33
CA VAL A 124 -3.38 -5.17 5.35
C VAL A 124 -4.63 -5.79 4.73
N PHE A 125 -4.91 -7.05 5.10
CA PHE A 125 -6.18 -7.67 4.79
C PHE A 125 -7.25 -7.22 5.79
N ARG A 126 -8.27 -6.52 5.32
CA ARG A 126 -9.48 -6.16 6.10
C ARG A 126 -10.63 -7.00 5.57
N GLY A 127 -10.92 -8.12 6.25
CA GLY A 127 -11.84 -9.13 5.76
C GLY A 127 -11.31 -9.77 4.46
N ARG A 128 -12.05 -9.62 3.35
CA ARG A 128 -11.64 -10.10 2.02
C ARG A 128 -10.99 -9.02 1.15
N LYS A 129 -10.82 -7.81 1.67
CA LYS A 129 -10.26 -6.68 0.93
C LYS A 129 -8.79 -6.52 1.27
N LEU A 130 -7.98 -6.34 0.25
CA LEU A 130 -6.58 -5.98 0.37
C LEU A 130 -6.49 -4.45 0.40
N VAL A 131 -5.92 -3.89 1.46
CA VAL A 131 -5.99 -2.44 1.71
C VAL A 131 -4.60 -1.86 1.93
N LEU A 132 -4.33 -0.71 1.32
CA LEU A 132 -3.20 0.17 1.63
C LEU A 132 -3.70 1.43 2.31
N HIS A 133 -3.01 1.88 3.35
CA HIS A 133 -3.38 3.07 4.11
C HIS A 133 -2.20 4.04 4.15
N TYR A 134 -2.45 5.27 3.69
CA TYR A 134 -1.53 6.40 3.82
C TYR A 134 -2.04 7.36 4.89
N GLN A 135 -1.11 7.85 5.71
CA GLN A 135 -1.37 8.68 6.88
C GLN A 135 -0.51 9.94 6.86
N ASP A 136 -0.69 10.82 7.83
CA ASP A 136 0.13 12.01 8.04
C ASP A 136 0.15 12.99 6.86
N GLY A 137 -0.99 13.13 6.17
CA GLY A 137 -1.18 14.14 5.14
C GLY A 137 -1.28 15.57 5.69
N SER A 138 -1.80 16.46 4.85
CA SER A 138 -2.11 17.84 5.23
C SER A 138 -3.18 17.88 6.34
N PRO A 139 -3.24 18.96 7.14
CA PRO A 139 -4.30 19.17 8.12
C PRO A 139 -5.71 19.06 7.52
N CYS A 140 -6.65 18.54 8.31
CA CYS A 140 -8.07 18.61 7.99
C CYS A 140 -8.63 20.03 8.16
N GLY A 141 -9.77 20.35 7.53
CA GLY A 141 -10.48 21.63 7.77
C GLY A 141 -10.17 22.78 6.80
N GLY A 142 -9.85 22.48 5.54
CA GLY A 142 -9.53 23.48 4.49
C GLY A 142 -10.69 24.35 3.98
N GLY A 143 -11.73 24.57 4.78
CA GLY A 143 -12.83 25.50 4.47
C GLY A 143 -13.15 26.34 5.69
N ASN A 144 -12.76 27.63 5.67
CA ASN A 144 -13.12 28.73 6.57
C ASN A 144 -13.03 28.49 8.11
N SER A 145 -12.54 27.33 8.53
CA SER A 145 -12.47 26.86 9.92
C SER A 145 -11.03 26.50 10.32
N ALA A 146 -10.07 26.65 9.40
CA ALA A 146 -8.65 26.66 9.73
C ALA A 146 -8.26 27.85 10.63
N SER A 147 -9.08 28.90 10.69
CA SER A 147 -8.84 30.08 11.55
C SER A 147 -9.44 29.97 12.95
N GLU A 148 -10.20 28.92 13.29
CA GLU A 148 -10.72 28.70 14.65
C GLU A 148 -10.07 27.53 15.40
N LEU A 149 -9.18 26.78 14.74
CA LEU A 149 -8.29 25.80 15.39
C LEU A 149 -6.82 26.26 15.41
N ALA A 150 -6.56 27.51 15.05
CA ALA A 150 -5.24 28.14 15.11
C ALA A 150 -4.90 28.69 16.52
N ASP A 151 -5.46 28.11 17.58
CA ASP A 151 -5.04 28.37 18.96
C ASP A 151 -4.50 27.07 19.58
N GLY A 152 -3.17 26.96 19.57
CA GLY A 152 -2.40 26.19 20.54
C GLY A 152 -2.52 24.66 20.50
N ASP A 153 -1.90 24.02 19.50
CA ASP A 153 -0.97 22.87 19.65
C ASP A 153 -0.91 22.07 18.33
N SER A 154 0.19 22.17 17.61
CA SER A 154 0.47 21.41 16.39
C SER A 154 0.48 19.88 16.61
N LYS A 155 0.38 19.42 17.87
CA LYS A 155 0.30 18.00 18.23
C LYS A 155 -1.10 17.38 18.15
N ASN A 156 -2.18 18.16 18.09
CA ASN A 156 -3.56 17.60 18.09
C ASN A 156 -4.38 17.93 16.83
N THR A 157 -3.75 18.45 15.78
CA THR A 157 -4.42 18.70 14.50
C THR A 157 -4.63 17.37 13.76
N ARG A 158 -5.89 17.01 13.48
CA ARG A 158 -6.20 15.84 12.66
C ARG A 158 -5.64 16.02 11.25
N ARG A 159 -4.97 14.97 10.75
CA ARG A 159 -4.36 14.96 9.42
C ARG A 159 -5.18 14.13 8.45
N LYS A 160 -5.11 14.52 7.18
CA LYS A 160 -5.70 13.77 6.07
C LYS A 160 -5.04 12.40 5.97
N SER A 161 -5.84 11.42 5.61
CA SER A 161 -5.43 10.06 5.37
C SER A 161 -6.21 9.49 4.20
N MET A 162 -5.64 8.45 3.60
CA MET A 162 -6.15 7.86 2.38
C MET A 162 -6.12 6.35 2.49
N MET A 163 -7.21 5.72 2.06
CA MET A 163 -7.33 4.26 2.02
C MET A 163 -7.60 3.81 0.58
N ILE A 164 -6.80 2.87 0.10
CA ILE A 164 -6.95 2.26 -1.22
C ILE A 164 -7.33 0.80 -1.02
N SER A 165 -8.50 0.40 -1.55
CA SER A 165 -8.92 -0.99 -1.62
C SER A 165 -8.49 -1.58 -2.96
N PHE A 166 -7.69 -2.62 -2.94
CA PHE A 166 -7.24 -3.36 -4.12
C PHE A 166 -8.17 -4.53 -4.42
N LEU A 167 -8.58 -4.64 -5.68
CA LEU A 167 -9.42 -5.69 -6.22
C LEU A 167 -8.68 -6.42 -7.34
N CYS A 168 -8.78 -7.74 -7.32
CA CYS A 168 -8.34 -8.59 -8.42
C CYS A 168 -9.14 -8.28 -9.69
N ASP A 169 -8.42 -7.95 -10.76
CA ASP A 169 -8.97 -7.74 -12.10
C ASP A 169 -8.05 -8.41 -13.12
N GLN A 170 -8.48 -9.57 -13.64
CA GLN A 170 -7.69 -10.38 -14.58
C GLN A 170 -7.76 -9.85 -16.02
N ASP A 171 -8.84 -9.14 -16.36
CA ASP A 171 -9.10 -8.65 -17.72
C ASP A 171 -8.27 -7.41 -18.07
N SER A 172 -7.62 -6.83 -17.06
CA SER A 172 -6.70 -5.69 -17.19
C SER A 172 -5.32 -6.08 -17.75
N PHE A 173 -5.07 -7.35 -18.10
CA PHE A 173 -3.79 -7.84 -18.63
C PHE A 173 -3.58 -7.61 -20.14
N GLU A 174 -4.55 -7.01 -20.84
CA GLU A 174 -4.33 -6.60 -22.23
C GLU A 174 -3.16 -5.60 -22.32
N SER A 175 -2.16 -5.88 -23.16
CA SER A 175 -0.93 -5.08 -23.29
C SER A 175 -1.14 -3.61 -23.71
N SER A 176 -2.38 -3.22 -24.00
CA SER A 176 -2.81 -1.85 -24.31
C SER A 176 -3.34 -1.08 -23.10
N LYS A 177 -3.63 -1.75 -21.98
CA LYS A 177 -4.15 -1.14 -20.74
C LYS A 177 -3.06 -1.01 -19.69
N PRO A 178 -3.12 0.02 -18.83
CA PRO A 178 -2.23 0.10 -17.67
C PRO A 178 -2.51 -1.08 -16.72
N ASN A 179 -1.47 -1.55 -16.01
CA ASN A 179 -1.57 -2.67 -15.06
C ASN A 179 -2.38 -2.35 -13.78
N MET A 180 -3.05 -1.20 -13.73
CA MET A 180 -4.01 -0.82 -12.70
C MET A 180 -4.99 0.23 -13.22
N ALA A 181 -6.26 0.14 -12.82
CA ALA A 181 -7.24 1.22 -12.94
C ALA A 181 -7.56 1.75 -11.53
N LEU A 182 -7.49 3.07 -11.35
CA LEU A 182 -7.68 3.73 -10.06
C LEU A 182 -8.93 4.62 -10.10
N SER A 183 -9.82 4.43 -9.14
CA SER A 183 -11.09 5.13 -9.04
C SER A 183 -11.25 5.78 -7.67
N PHE A 184 -11.76 7.01 -7.65
CA PHE A 184 -12.18 7.67 -6.42
C PHE A 184 -13.54 7.13 -5.97
N VAL A 185 -13.66 6.79 -4.69
CA VAL A 185 -14.92 6.29 -4.10
C VAL A 185 -15.65 7.40 -3.35
N GLY A 186 -14.91 8.25 -2.65
CA GLY A 186 -15.49 9.31 -1.85
C GLY A 186 -14.53 9.86 -0.80
N ALA A 187 -14.91 11.01 -0.24
CA ALA A 187 -14.24 11.61 0.90
C ALA A 187 -15.22 11.72 2.07
N SER A 188 -14.70 11.71 3.29
CA SER A 188 -15.50 12.00 4.47
C SER A 188 -16.00 13.46 4.44
N PRO A 189 -17.15 13.78 5.07
CA PRO A 189 -17.69 15.14 5.08
C PRO A 189 -16.75 16.21 5.67
N ASP A 190 -15.83 15.79 6.55
CA ASP A 190 -14.80 16.65 7.15
C ASP A 190 -13.49 16.68 6.34
N PHE A 191 -13.46 16.03 5.17
CA PHE A 191 -12.31 15.94 4.26
C PHE A 191 -11.04 15.43 4.96
N CYS A 192 -11.18 14.53 5.93
CA CYS A 192 -10.06 13.89 6.63
C CYS A 192 -9.70 12.52 6.05
N HIS A 193 -10.67 11.80 5.50
CA HIS A 193 -10.48 10.45 4.99
C HIS A 193 -10.91 10.37 3.54
N TYR A 194 -10.06 9.79 2.70
CA TYR A 194 -10.32 9.63 1.27
C TYR A 194 -10.26 8.14 0.91
N GLY A 195 -11.27 7.65 0.21
CA GLY A 195 -11.40 6.27 -0.22
C GLY A 195 -11.19 6.13 -1.72
N PHE A 196 -10.37 5.15 -2.10
CA PHE A 196 -10.09 4.80 -3.49
C PHE A 196 -10.23 3.30 -3.71
N GLU A 197 -10.58 2.92 -4.93
CA GLU A 197 -10.56 1.53 -5.39
C GLU A 197 -9.57 1.38 -6.53
N ALA A 198 -8.68 0.40 -6.39
CA ALA A 198 -7.69 0.02 -7.37
C ALA A 198 -8.02 -1.37 -7.92
N ARG A 199 -8.15 -1.50 -9.24
CA ARG A 199 -8.35 -2.78 -9.93
C ARG A 199 -7.08 -3.16 -10.64
N THR A 200 -6.53 -4.34 -10.34
CA THR A 200 -5.25 -4.78 -10.89
C THR A 200 -5.12 -6.30 -10.87
N PRO A 201 -4.45 -6.92 -11.86
CA PRO A 201 -4.19 -8.35 -11.86
C PRO A 201 -3.24 -8.78 -10.73
N LEU A 202 -2.40 -7.87 -10.22
CA LEU A 202 -1.46 -8.15 -9.12
C LEU A 202 -2.17 -8.41 -7.78
N ALA A 203 -3.43 -7.96 -7.65
CA ALA A 203 -4.26 -8.21 -6.48
C ALA A 203 -4.99 -9.57 -6.52
N CYS A 204 -4.77 -10.39 -7.55
CA CYS A 204 -5.34 -11.75 -7.64
C CYS A 204 -4.59 -12.79 -6.80
N GLY A 205 -3.37 -12.46 -6.38
CA GLY A 205 -2.49 -13.36 -5.64
C GLY A 205 -1.88 -14.44 -6.52
N GLY A 206 -0.75 -15.00 -6.09
CA GLY A 206 -0.03 -16.02 -6.86
C GLY A 206 0.88 -15.46 -7.96
N SER A 207 1.02 -14.13 -8.08
CA SER A 207 2.00 -13.48 -8.95
C SER A 207 3.39 -13.46 -8.31
N ILE A 208 3.93 -14.66 -8.04
CA ILE A 208 5.37 -14.86 -8.13
C ILE A 208 5.68 -14.85 -9.63
N ALA A 209 6.77 -14.20 -10.03
CA ALA A 209 7.23 -14.07 -11.42
C ALA A 209 6.91 -15.30 -12.29
N PRO A 210 6.62 -15.13 -13.60
CA PRO A 210 6.35 -16.27 -14.47
C PRO A 210 7.49 -17.27 -14.29
N THR A 211 7.20 -18.42 -13.70
CA THR A 211 8.08 -19.57 -13.79
C THR A 211 8.37 -19.74 -15.26
N GLU A 212 9.60 -19.49 -15.65
CA GLU A 212 10.09 -19.88 -16.97
C GLU A 212 9.65 -21.32 -17.23
N GLN A 213 9.00 -21.51 -18.37
CA GLN A 213 8.87 -22.79 -19.06
C GLN A 213 8.03 -23.87 -18.38
N ALA A 214 6.71 -23.75 -18.51
CA ALA A 214 5.88 -24.93 -18.74
C ALA A 214 5.87 -25.23 -20.25
N VAL A 215 6.92 -25.91 -20.74
CA VAL A 215 6.92 -26.50 -22.08
C VAL A 215 5.83 -27.59 -22.08
N GLY A 216 4.74 -27.37 -22.80
CA GLY A 216 3.71 -28.38 -22.97
C GLY A 216 4.28 -29.61 -23.71
N PRO A 217 3.95 -30.84 -23.30
CA PRO A 217 4.36 -32.05 -24.02
C PRO A 217 3.55 -32.16 -25.31
N GLY A 218 4.04 -31.59 -26.41
CA GLY A 218 3.27 -31.55 -27.66
C GLY A 218 4.01 -31.23 -28.94
N SER A 219 5.35 -31.33 -28.99
CA SER A 219 6.10 -31.07 -30.22
C SER A 219 6.92 -32.29 -30.66
N LEU A 220 6.22 -33.29 -31.20
CA LEU A 220 6.79 -34.41 -31.94
C LEU A 220 6.10 -34.53 -33.31
N PHE A 221 6.25 -33.54 -34.19
CA PHE A 221 5.99 -33.75 -35.62
C PHE A 221 6.87 -32.83 -36.46
N GLY A 222 7.81 -33.43 -37.19
CA GLY A 222 8.62 -32.69 -38.17
C GLY A 222 9.94 -33.34 -38.59
N ILE A 223 9.99 -34.66 -38.78
CA ILE A 223 11.02 -35.28 -39.64
C ILE A 223 10.38 -36.44 -40.43
N MET A 224 9.90 -36.14 -41.63
CA MET A 224 9.95 -37.01 -42.82
C MET A 224 9.51 -36.21 -44.05
#